data_AF-A0A0C3A0D0-F1
#
_entry.id   AF-A0A0C3A0D0-F1
#
_cell.length_a   1.000
_cell.length_b   1.000
_cell.length_c   1.000
_cell.angle_alpha   90.00
_cell.angle_beta   90.00
_cell.angle_gamma   90.00
#
_symmetry.space_group_name_H-M   'P 1'
#
loop_
_entity.id
_entity.type
_entity.pdbx_description
1 polymer ?
#
loop_
_entity_poly.entity_id
_entity_poly.type
_entity_poly.pdbx_seq_one_letter_code
_entity_poly.pdbx_strand_id
1 'polypeptide(L)'
;MRKLLTILSLSSLSVLPAFSVLSCKPYYWLRSSKIFKEPIYNADKTECLQIGYFLNQKTNKVQIIDFFSTTKKVPSVLPKEITSLELALYRNQNTYIDGIQYWDTSNVRDMNSMFYQAKNFNQPIGNWDVSNVIDMTKMFAGATNFNQDISTKKITRSNESKYLAWDTSNVEYMSSMFNGAQNFNQPIGNWDTSNVTDMDFMFREATSFNQDMSKWDVSSVTDMEYMFKGAKNFNQDLSKWNVSQVKYFKSFAIDSNPNWKPKHKPKFNRAIS
;
A
#
# COMPACT_ATOMS: atom_id res chain seq x y z
N MET A 1 -21.13 -35.49 72.52
CA MET A 1 -19.81 -34.99 72.08
C MET A 1 -19.83 -34.79 70.57
N ARG A 2 -19.55 -33.56 70.12
CA ARG A 2 -18.95 -33.11 68.83
C ARG A 2 -19.46 -33.75 67.52
N LYS A 3 -20.26 -33.00 66.75
CA LYS A 3 -19.86 -32.16 65.59
C LYS A 3 -19.42 -32.98 64.36
N LEU A 4 -20.19 -32.89 63.27
CA LEU A 4 -19.67 -32.42 61.97
C LEU A 4 -20.84 -32.09 61.01
N LEU A 5 -20.98 -30.78 60.77
CA LEU A 5 -21.72 -30.19 59.66
C LEU A 5 -20.95 -30.49 58.36
N THR A 6 -21.66 -30.82 57.29
CA THR A 6 -21.14 -30.69 55.93
C THR A 6 -22.08 -29.76 55.17
N ILE A 7 -21.66 -28.49 55.04
CA ILE A 7 -22.32 -27.47 54.22
C ILE A 7 -21.83 -27.66 52.78
N LEU A 8 -22.74 -27.98 51.87
CA LEU A 8 -22.53 -27.85 50.43
C LEU A 8 -22.74 -26.39 50.05
N SER A 9 -21.66 -25.65 49.80
CA SER A 9 -21.73 -24.31 49.19
C SER A 9 -21.79 -24.46 47.66
N LEU A 10 -22.98 -24.32 47.10
CA LEU A 10 -23.23 -24.12 45.67
C LEU A 10 -23.51 -22.63 45.43
N SER A 11 -22.51 -21.91 44.92
CA SER A 11 -22.69 -20.76 44.02
C SER A 11 -21.32 -20.23 43.61
N SER A 12 -20.69 -20.86 42.60
CA SER A 12 -19.69 -20.15 41.81
C SER A 12 -20.45 -19.13 40.97
N LEU A 13 -20.40 -17.86 41.37
CA LEU A 13 -20.70 -16.76 40.46
C LEU A 13 -19.70 -16.90 39.29
N SER A 14 -20.22 -17.22 38.11
CA SER A 14 -19.51 -17.05 36.86
C SER A 14 -19.23 -15.56 36.70
N VAL A 15 -18.03 -15.13 37.07
CA VAL A 15 -17.50 -13.82 36.71
C VAL A 15 -17.33 -13.87 35.19
N LEU A 16 -18.27 -13.26 34.47
CA LEU A 16 -18.05 -12.90 33.07
C LEU A 16 -16.75 -12.08 33.02
N PRO A 17 -15.77 -12.41 32.17
CA PRO A 17 -14.66 -11.51 31.98
C PRO A 17 -15.25 -10.23 31.39
N ALA A 18 -15.19 -9.16 32.17
CA ALA A 18 -15.37 -7.82 31.67
C ALA A 18 -14.38 -7.66 30.52
N PHE A 19 -14.88 -7.65 29.28
CA PHE A 19 -14.13 -7.11 28.16
C PHE A 19 -13.87 -5.66 28.53
N SER A 20 -12.70 -5.39 29.12
CA SER A 20 -12.22 -4.04 29.26
C SER A 20 -12.08 -3.52 27.84
N VAL A 21 -13.00 -2.64 27.46
CA VAL A 21 -12.85 -1.81 26.27
C VAL A 21 -11.70 -0.86 26.59
N LEU A 22 -10.48 -1.37 26.49
CA LEU A 22 -9.26 -0.58 26.46
C LEU A 22 -9.32 0.22 25.17
N SER A 23 -10.07 1.32 25.19
CA SER A 23 -10.01 2.36 24.17
C SER A 23 -8.61 2.97 24.24
N CYS A 24 -7.69 2.33 23.52
CA CYS A 24 -6.40 2.92 23.20
C CYS A 24 -6.70 4.16 22.36
N LYS A 25 -6.58 5.35 22.93
CA LYS A 25 -6.50 6.59 22.15
C LYS A 25 -5.03 6.98 21.97
N PRO A 26 -4.34 6.55 20.89
CA PRO A 26 -3.04 7.14 20.51
C PRO A 26 -3.18 8.28 19.48
N TYR A 27 -4.39 8.70 19.10
CA TYR A 27 -4.57 9.60 17.96
C TYR A 27 -4.95 11.02 18.39
N TYR A 28 -3.95 11.85 18.67
CA TYR A 28 -4.13 13.30 18.86
C TYR A 28 -4.69 14.00 17.59
N TRP A 29 -4.67 13.32 16.44
CA TRP A 29 -5.12 13.81 15.13
C TRP A 29 -6.62 13.59 14.83
N LEU A 30 -7.35 12.83 15.65
CA LEU A 30 -8.79 12.54 15.44
C LEU A 30 -9.73 13.66 15.90
N ARG A 31 -9.22 14.80 16.42
CA ARG A 31 -10.07 15.88 16.97
C ARG A 31 -10.98 16.57 15.95
N SER A 32 -10.73 16.40 14.65
CA SER A 32 -11.59 16.93 13.56
C SER A 32 -12.20 15.83 12.67
N SER A 33 -12.23 14.57 13.09
CA SER A 33 -12.77 13.47 12.26
C SER A 33 -14.02 12.84 12.86
N LYS A 34 -15.02 12.53 12.04
CA LYS A 34 -16.18 11.74 12.45
C LYS A 34 -15.82 10.26 12.39
N ILE A 35 -15.60 9.65 13.55
CA ILE A 35 -15.36 8.20 13.65
C ILE A 35 -16.68 7.49 13.36
N PHE A 36 -16.67 6.56 12.40
CA PHE A 36 -17.81 5.72 12.10
C PHE A 36 -17.76 4.40 12.87
N LYS A 37 -16.55 3.86 13.04
CA LYS A 37 -16.34 2.62 13.77
C LYS A 37 -14.97 2.64 14.46
N GLU A 38 -14.96 2.30 15.74
CA GLU A 38 -13.71 2.14 16.50
C GLU A 38 -13.09 0.77 16.24
N PRO A 39 -11.76 0.65 16.20
CA PRO A 39 -11.12 -0.64 16.01
C PRO A 39 -11.12 -1.44 17.32
N ILE A 40 -11.25 -2.76 17.21
CA ILE A 40 -11.14 -3.69 18.35
C ILE A 40 -9.99 -4.64 18.07
N TYR A 41 -9.17 -4.88 19.09
CA TYR A 41 -8.01 -5.76 19.01
C TYR A 41 -8.03 -6.79 20.14
N ASN A 42 -7.28 -7.87 19.95
CA ASN A 42 -6.86 -8.72 21.05
C ASN A 42 -5.86 -8.00 21.97
N ALA A 43 -5.58 -8.58 23.14
CA ALA A 43 -4.80 -7.92 24.19
C ALA A 43 -3.37 -7.50 23.78
N ASP A 44 -2.72 -8.29 22.91
CA ASP A 44 -1.34 -8.05 22.46
C ASP A 44 -1.26 -7.23 21.16
N LYS A 45 -2.40 -6.80 20.60
CA LYS A 45 -2.50 -6.00 19.37
C LYS A 45 -1.89 -6.69 18.15
N THR A 46 -1.90 -8.02 18.11
CA THR A 46 -1.49 -8.79 16.93
C THR A 46 -2.67 -9.19 16.04
N GLU A 47 -3.90 -9.14 16.55
CA GLU A 47 -5.11 -9.44 15.80
C GLU A 47 -6.12 -8.30 15.93
N CYS A 48 -6.47 -7.71 14.80
CA CYS A 48 -7.62 -6.82 14.69
C CYS A 48 -8.88 -7.68 14.59
N LEU A 49 -9.78 -7.53 15.55
CA LEU A 49 -11.07 -8.20 15.62
C LEU A 49 -12.17 -7.39 14.92
N GLN A 50 -11.98 -6.07 14.83
CA GLN A 50 -12.91 -5.16 14.15
C GLN A 50 -12.13 -4.02 13.49
N ILE A 51 -12.31 -3.84 12.18
CA ILE A 51 -11.73 -2.73 11.44
C ILE A 51 -12.40 -1.42 11.88
N GLY A 52 -11.60 -0.46 12.32
CA GLY A 52 -12.02 0.91 12.58
C GLY A 52 -11.84 1.79 11.34
N TYR A 53 -12.71 2.80 11.19
CA TYR A 53 -12.66 3.76 10.08
C TYR A 53 -13.43 5.03 10.41
N PHE A 54 -13.06 6.12 9.73
CA PHE A 54 -13.55 7.47 9.99
C PHE A 54 -13.68 8.28 8.70
N LEU A 55 -14.45 9.36 8.72
CA LEU A 55 -14.43 10.36 7.66
C LEU A 55 -13.26 11.33 7.90
N ASN A 56 -12.26 11.27 7.01
CA ASN A 56 -11.20 12.28 6.97
C ASN A 56 -11.75 13.54 6.29
N GLN A 57 -12.01 14.58 7.08
CA GLN A 57 -12.62 15.82 6.57
C GLN A 57 -11.72 16.59 5.58
N LYS A 58 -10.39 16.38 5.62
CA LYS A 58 -9.46 17.08 4.72
C LYS A 58 -9.50 16.50 3.31
N THR A 59 -9.60 15.18 3.21
CA THR A 59 -9.61 14.46 1.93
C THR A 59 -11.03 14.11 1.47
N ASN A 60 -12.02 14.25 2.36
CA ASN A 60 -13.40 13.79 2.18
C ASN A 60 -13.49 12.29 1.83
N LYS A 61 -12.54 11.49 2.32
CA LYS A 61 -12.50 10.03 2.13
C LYS A 61 -12.90 9.33 3.42
N VAL A 62 -13.51 8.16 3.29
CA VAL A 62 -13.73 7.26 4.43
C VAL A 62 -12.46 6.43 4.56
N GLN A 63 -11.65 6.78 5.55
CA GLN A 63 -10.32 6.25 5.75
C GLN A 63 -10.32 5.19 6.84
N ILE A 64 -9.60 4.11 6.59
CA ILE A 64 -9.33 3.09 7.59
C ILE A 64 -8.46 3.66 8.72
N ILE A 65 -8.69 3.23 9.95
CA ILE A 65 -7.75 3.50 11.04
C ILE A 65 -6.57 2.55 10.86
N ASP A 66 -5.36 3.08 10.90
CA ASP A 66 -4.12 2.32 10.73
C ASP A 66 -4.03 1.16 11.73
N PHE A 67 -3.48 0.04 11.24
CA PHE A 67 -3.24 -1.13 12.06
C PHE A 67 -1.92 -0.96 12.83
N PHE A 68 -1.85 -1.52 14.04
CA PHE A 68 -0.57 -1.60 14.75
C PHE A 68 0.46 -2.33 13.87
N SER A 69 1.72 -1.92 13.94
CA SER A 69 2.81 -2.53 13.16
C SER A 69 3.00 -4.04 13.45
N THR A 70 2.50 -4.52 14.59
CA THR A 70 2.49 -5.92 15.02
C THR A 70 1.30 -6.74 14.51
N THR A 71 0.31 -6.10 13.89
CA THR A 71 -0.93 -6.76 13.43
C THR A 71 -0.61 -7.77 12.34
N LYS A 72 -0.86 -9.05 12.62
CA LYS A 72 -0.67 -10.20 11.71
C LYS A 72 -1.99 -10.81 11.23
N LYS A 73 -3.12 -10.34 11.75
CA LYS A 73 -4.45 -10.78 11.35
C LYS A 73 -5.46 -9.66 11.45
N VAL A 74 -6.34 -9.57 10.47
CA VAL A 74 -7.43 -8.59 10.34
C VAL A 74 -8.70 -9.31 9.89
N PRO A 75 -9.89 -8.70 10.05
CA PRO A 75 -11.12 -9.25 9.50
C PRO A 75 -11.01 -9.40 7.97
N SER A 76 -11.51 -10.52 7.43
CA SER A 76 -11.45 -10.85 6.01
C SER A 76 -12.36 -9.99 5.12
N VAL A 77 -13.32 -9.28 5.72
CA VAL A 77 -14.23 -8.38 5.01
C VAL A 77 -13.79 -6.94 5.27
N LEU A 78 -13.36 -6.26 4.22
CA LEU A 78 -13.15 -4.81 4.22
C LEU A 78 -14.53 -4.11 4.21
N PRO A 79 -14.84 -3.22 5.16
CA PRO A 79 -16.07 -2.42 5.10
C PRO A 79 -16.19 -1.68 3.78
N LYS A 80 -17.29 -1.87 3.06
CA LYS A 80 -17.52 -1.34 1.71
C LYS A 80 -17.48 0.19 1.64
N GLU A 81 -17.70 0.85 2.77
CA GLU A 81 -17.67 2.30 2.91
C GLU A 81 -16.25 2.85 2.82
N ILE A 82 -15.22 2.05 3.11
CA ILE A 82 -13.83 2.50 3.10
C ILE A 82 -13.38 2.78 1.66
N THR A 83 -12.98 4.02 1.44
CA THR A 83 -12.45 4.50 0.16
C THR A 83 -10.97 4.89 0.25
N SER A 84 -10.37 4.86 1.45
CA SER A 84 -8.95 5.11 1.65
C SER A 84 -8.32 4.08 2.59
N LEU A 85 -7.28 3.42 2.07
CA LEU A 85 -6.36 2.56 2.80
C LEU A 85 -5.06 3.31 3.15
N GLU A 86 -5.10 4.65 3.16
CA GLU A 86 -3.97 5.48 3.52
C GLU A 86 -3.39 5.05 4.88
N LEU A 87 -2.09 4.77 4.91
CA LEU A 87 -1.32 4.33 6.08
C LEU A 87 -1.77 3.01 6.74
N ALA A 88 -2.70 2.25 6.15
CA ALA A 88 -3.34 1.12 6.81
C ALA A 88 -2.34 0.14 7.46
N LEU A 89 -1.27 -0.22 6.75
CA LEU A 89 -0.26 -1.19 7.19
C LEU A 89 1.14 -0.54 7.28
N TYR A 90 1.18 0.75 7.59
CA TYR A 90 2.41 1.51 7.76
C TYR A 90 3.33 0.83 8.79
N ARG A 91 4.60 0.63 8.40
CA ARG A 91 5.64 -0.04 9.21
C ARG A 91 5.26 -1.44 9.71
N ASN A 92 4.32 -2.13 9.06
CA ASN A 92 3.98 -3.48 9.46
C ASN A 92 5.21 -4.40 9.40
N GLN A 93 5.39 -5.21 10.45
CA GLN A 93 6.59 -6.01 10.66
C GLN A 93 6.45 -7.45 10.14
N ASN A 94 5.25 -7.84 9.71
CA ASN A 94 4.95 -9.21 9.32
C ASN A 94 5.19 -9.44 7.83
N THR A 95 5.58 -10.65 7.47
CA THR A 95 5.67 -11.09 6.08
C THR A 95 4.28 -11.37 5.48
N TYR A 96 3.34 -11.76 6.35
CA TYR A 96 1.97 -12.15 6.02
C TYR A 96 1.01 -11.61 7.08
N ILE A 97 -0.13 -11.08 6.63
CA ILE A 97 -1.23 -10.54 7.42
C ILE A 97 -2.50 -11.28 6.99
N ASP A 98 -2.99 -12.18 7.82
CA ASP A 98 -4.19 -12.94 7.51
C ASP A 98 -5.42 -12.03 7.45
N GLY A 99 -6.22 -12.15 6.39
CA GLY A 99 -7.43 -11.37 6.16
C GLY A 99 -7.36 -10.50 4.91
N ILE A 100 -6.21 -9.86 4.64
CA ILE A 100 -6.08 -8.89 3.54
C ILE A 100 -6.19 -9.53 2.15
N GLN A 101 -5.91 -10.83 2.03
CA GLN A 101 -6.05 -11.60 0.80
C GLN A 101 -7.51 -11.74 0.36
N TYR A 102 -8.47 -11.48 1.25
CA TYR A 102 -9.90 -11.58 1.00
C TYR A 102 -10.59 -10.23 0.82
N TRP A 103 -9.87 -9.13 0.99
CA TRP A 103 -10.44 -7.79 0.87
C TRP A 103 -10.89 -7.51 -0.56
N ASP A 104 -12.12 -7.02 -0.70
CA ASP A 104 -12.61 -6.41 -1.92
C ASP A 104 -12.15 -4.95 -1.95
N THR A 105 -11.14 -4.65 -2.76
CA THR A 105 -10.56 -3.32 -2.89
C THR A 105 -11.23 -2.46 -3.96
N SER A 106 -12.32 -2.93 -4.60
CA SER A 106 -12.93 -2.24 -5.75
C SER A 106 -13.46 -0.84 -5.41
N ASN A 107 -13.72 -0.51 -4.15
CA ASN A 107 -14.18 0.83 -3.72
C ASN A 107 -13.03 1.76 -3.29
N VAL A 108 -11.80 1.25 -3.22
CA VAL A 108 -10.64 2.00 -2.71
C VAL A 108 -10.17 2.97 -3.79
N ARG A 109 -10.00 4.23 -3.39
CA ARG A 109 -9.49 5.32 -4.25
C ARG A 109 -8.11 5.80 -3.85
N ASP A 110 -7.61 5.36 -2.71
CA ASP A 110 -6.41 5.89 -2.08
C ASP A 110 -5.68 4.77 -1.32
N MET A 111 -4.44 4.51 -1.73
CA MET A 111 -3.52 3.54 -1.13
C MET A 111 -2.22 4.21 -0.67
N ASN A 112 -2.27 5.54 -0.44
CA ASN A 112 -1.11 6.32 -0.05
C ASN A 112 -0.42 5.73 1.18
N SER A 113 0.86 5.42 1.06
CA SER A 113 1.70 4.91 2.14
C SER A 113 1.18 3.64 2.82
N MET A 114 0.29 2.86 2.17
CA MET A 114 -0.38 1.71 2.77
C MET A 114 0.61 0.70 3.36
N PHE A 115 1.73 0.40 2.68
CA PHE A 115 2.80 -0.48 3.14
C PHE A 115 4.13 0.27 3.35
N TYR A 116 4.06 1.59 3.59
CA TYR A 116 5.28 2.39 3.75
C TYR A 116 6.12 1.87 4.93
N GLN A 117 7.39 1.56 4.66
CA GLN A 117 8.36 0.94 5.58
C GLN A 117 7.96 -0.44 6.13
N ALA A 118 7.03 -1.16 5.48
CA ALA A 118 6.71 -2.54 5.82
C ALA A 118 7.79 -3.51 5.27
N LYS A 119 8.99 -3.45 5.86
CA LYS A 119 10.22 -4.06 5.33
C LYS A 119 10.08 -5.55 4.99
N ASN A 120 9.34 -6.29 5.81
CA ASN A 120 9.19 -7.74 5.68
C ASN A 120 8.03 -8.16 4.76
N PHE A 121 7.12 -7.24 4.43
CA PHE A 121 5.91 -7.55 3.69
C PHE A 121 6.22 -8.13 2.31
N ASN A 122 5.69 -9.32 2.03
CA ASN A 122 5.84 -9.99 0.73
C ASN A 122 4.68 -10.94 0.46
N GLN A 123 3.48 -10.66 0.99
CA GLN A 123 2.29 -11.48 0.79
C GLN A 123 1.66 -11.22 -0.58
N PRO A 124 1.18 -12.25 -1.30
CA PRO A 124 0.50 -12.07 -2.57
C PRO A 124 -0.73 -11.15 -2.46
N ILE A 125 -0.73 -10.09 -3.26
CA ILE A 125 -1.83 -9.13 -3.43
C ILE A 125 -2.20 -8.93 -4.92
N GLY A 126 -1.74 -9.83 -5.78
CA GLY A 126 -1.91 -9.75 -7.24
C GLY A 126 -3.36 -9.84 -7.73
N ASN A 127 -4.32 -10.16 -6.86
CA ASN A 127 -5.74 -10.25 -7.21
C ASN A 127 -6.55 -9.02 -6.78
N TRP A 128 -5.93 -8.02 -6.16
CA TRP A 128 -6.64 -6.80 -5.78
C TRP A 128 -7.14 -6.02 -7.00
N ASP A 129 -8.37 -5.54 -6.90
CA ASP A 129 -8.99 -4.63 -7.85
C ASP A 129 -8.58 -3.20 -7.46
N VAL A 130 -7.69 -2.61 -8.25
CA VAL A 130 -7.20 -1.23 -8.04
C VAL A 130 -7.77 -0.26 -9.06
N SER A 131 -8.79 -0.68 -9.82
CA SER A 131 -9.35 0.09 -10.95
C SER A 131 -9.91 1.45 -10.55
N ASN A 132 -10.24 1.67 -9.27
CA ASN A 132 -10.71 2.96 -8.76
C ASN A 132 -9.65 3.77 -7.99
N VAL A 133 -8.42 3.26 -7.86
CA VAL A 133 -7.33 3.89 -7.12
C VAL A 133 -6.79 5.07 -7.92
N ILE A 134 -6.66 6.22 -7.24
CA ILE A 134 -6.13 7.48 -7.78
C ILE A 134 -4.73 7.74 -7.22
N ASP A 135 -4.50 7.44 -5.95
CA ASP A 135 -3.24 7.75 -5.24
C ASP A 135 -2.56 6.46 -4.75
N MET A 136 -1.35 6.19 -5.28
CA MET A 136 -0.44 5.11 -4.86
C MET A 136 0.88 5.65 -4.29
N THR A 137 0.92 6.94 -3.94
CA THR A 137 2.11 7.61 -3.38
C THR A 137 2.69 6.80 -2.25
N LYS A 138 3.99 6.47 -2.31
CA LYS A 138 4.74 5.74 -1.28
C LYS A 138 4.16 4.38 -0.87
N MET A 139 3.25 3.79 -1.66
CA MET A 139 2.53 2.57 -1.27
C MET A 139 3.48 1.46 -0.78
N PHE A 140 4.61 1.24 -1.46
CA PHE A 140 5.64 0.25 -1.09
C PHE A 140 7.00 0.88 -0.76
N ALA A 141 7.06 2.19 -0.49
CA ALA A 141 8.33 2.82 -0.17
C ALA A 141 8.96 2.17 1.08
N GLY A 142 10.21 1.72 0.98
CA GLY A 142 10.92 1.03 2.06
C GLY A 142 10.40 -0.38 2.39
N ALA A 143 9.47 -0.95 1.61
CA ALA A 143 9.09 -2.35 1.71
C ALA A 143 10.17 -3.22 1.05
N THR A 144 11.31 -3.34 1.71
CA THR A 144 12.56 -3.89 1.14
C THR A 144 12.40 -5.30 0.56
N ASN A 145 11.58 -6.14 1.18
CA ASN A 145 11.38 -7.54 0.75
C ASN A 145 10.25 -7.75 -0.24
N PHE A 146 9.46 -6.70 -0.54
CA PHE A 146 8.31 -6.83 -1.41
C PHE A 146 8.74 -7.16 -2.85
N ASN A 147 8.25 -8.28 -3.38
CA ASN A 147 8.54 -8.74 -4.73
C ASN A 147 7.39 -9.61 -5.29
N GLN A 148 6.14 -9.24 -4.99
CA GLN A 148 4.97 -9.99 -5.43
C GLN A 148 4.47 -9.51 -6.79
N ASP A 149 3.97 -10.45 -7.60
CA ASP A 149 3.35 -10.15 -8.89
C ASP A 149 2.13 -9.24 -8.70
N ILE A 150 2.25 -8.05 -9.30
CA ILE A 150 1.26 -6.99 -9.35
C ILE A 150 1.02 -6.55 -10.81
N SER A 151 1.23 -7.48 -11.74
CA SER A 151 0.92 -7.28 -13.16
C SER A 151 -0.60 -7.25 -13.38
N THR A 152 -1.02 -6.43 -14.35
CA THR A 152 -2.43 -6.35 -14.75
C THR A 152 -2.88 -7.71 -15.32
N LYS A 153 -3.93 -8.30 -14.74
CA LYS A 153 -4.44 -9.60 -15.17
C LYS A 153 -5.95 -9.71 -15.01
N LYS A 154 -6.57 -10.46 -15.91
CA LYS A 154 -8.00 -10.79 -15.84
C LYS A 154 -8.25 -11.78 -14.71
N ILE A 155 -9.10 -11.43 -13.77
CA ILE A 155 -9.58 -12.33 -12.71
C ILE A 155 -11.06 -12.64 -12.97
N THR A 156 -11.43 -13.90 -12.74
CA THR A 156 -12.83 -14.35 -12.77
C THR A 156 -13.24 -14.68 -11.34
N ARG A 157 -14.27 -14.00 -10.83
CA ARG A 157 -14.85 -14.27 -9.50
C ARG A 157 -15.63 -15.59 -9.54
N SER A 158 -15.96 -16.13 -8.36
CA SER A 158 -16.78 -17.34 -8.22
C SER A 158 -18.17 -17.23 -8.86
N ASN A 159 -18.70 -16.02 -9.00
CA ASN A 159 -19.96 -15.72 -9.69
C ASN A 159 -19.79 -15.42 -11.18
N GLU A 160 -18.66 -15.82 -11.78
CA GLU A 160 -18.29 -15.66 -13.20
C GLU A 160 -18.07 -14.21 -13.66
N SER A 161 -18.31 -13.21 -12.81
CA SER A 161 -17.96 -11.82 -13.13
C SER A 161 -16.44 -11.66 -13.28
N LYS A 162 -16.04 -10.80 -14.22
CA LYS A 162 -14.62 -10.56 -14.54
C LYS A 162 -14.23 -9.14 -14.18
N TYR A 163 -12.98 -8.96 -13.76
CA TYR A 163 -12.36 -7.66 -13.58
C TYR A 163 -10.88 -7.73 -13.96
N LEU A 164 -10.25 -6.57 -14.10
CA LEU A 164 -8.81 -6.45 -14.26
C LEU A 164 -8.20 -6.17 -12.89
N ALA A 165 -7.52 -7.16 -12.31
CA ALA A 165 -6.67 -6.88 -11.16
C ALA A 165 -5.49 -6.02 -11.60
N TRP A 166 -5.05 -5.13 -10.72
CA TRP A 166 -3.97 -4.18 -11.04
C TRP A 166 -4.21 -3.36 -12.31
N ASP A 167 -5.46 -2.94 -12.53
CA ASP A 167 -5.81 -1.93 -13.52
C ASP A 167 -5.44 -0.53 -13.00
N THR A 168 -4.36 0.04 -13.51
CA THR A 168 -3.82 1.33 -13.07
C THR A 168 -4.35 2.51 -13.87
N SER A 169 -5.34 2.32 -14.75
CA SER A 169 -5.78 3.36 -15.69
C SER A 169 -6.30 4.63 -15.03
N ASN A 170 -6.71 4.58 -13.76
CA ASN A 170 -7.21 5.75 -13.00
C ASN A 170 -6.18 6.34 -12.03
N VAL A 171 -4.97 5.78 -11.96
CA VAL A 171 -3.94 6.27 -11.03
C VAL A 171 -3.33 7.57 -11.56
N GLU A 172 -3.32 8.59 -10.71
CA GLU A 172 -2.77 9.93 -11.02
C GLU A 172 -1.43 10.18 -10.32
N TYR A 173 -1.21 9.57 -9.14
CA TYR A 173 -0.04 9.79 -8.30
C TYR A 173 0.70 8.50 -7.96
N MET A 174 1.96 8.38 -8.40
CA MET A 174 2.85 7.24 -8.14
C MET A 174 4.17 7.64 -7.49
N SER A 175 4.27 8.86 -6.97
CA SER A 175 5.47 9.40 -6.32
C SER A 175 5.99 8.45 -5.24
N SER A 176 7.29 8.17 -5.31
CA SER A 176 8.02 7.28 -4.40
C SER A 176 7.44 5.86 -4.25
N MET A 177 6.54 5.37 -5.10
CA MET A 177 5.80 4.11 -4.86
C MET A 177 6.70 2.92 -4.50
N PHE A 178 7.87 2.77 -5.14
CA PHE A 178 8.86 1.72 -4.88
C PHE A 178 10.20 2.25 -4.34
N ASN A 179 10.23 3.46 -3.78
CA ASN A 179 11.44 4.06 -3.23
C ASN A 179 12.03 3.18 -2.10
N GLY A 180 13.16 2.54 -2.34
CA GLY A 180 13.80 1.60 -1.41
C GLY A 180 13.16 0.21 -1.34
N ALA A 181 12.29 -0.16 -2.29
CA ALA A 181 11.79 -1.52 -2.45
C ALA A 181 12.87 -2.40 -3.12
N GLN A 182 13.93 -2.70 -2.37
CA GLN A 182 15.19 -3.24 -2.88
C GLN A 182 15.05 -4.55 -3.68
N ASN A 183 14.13 -5.43 -3.30
CA ASN A 183 13.92 -6.73 -3.96
C ASN A 183 12.90 -6.71 -5.08
N PHE A 184 12.17 -5.60 -5.28
CA PHE A 184 11.09 -5.55 -6.25
C PHE A 184 11.62 -5.65 -7.69
N ASN A 185 11.17 -6.65 -8.45
CA ASN A 185 11.57 -6.86 -9.83
C ASN A 185 10.47 -7.59 -10.65
N GLN A 186 9.21 -7.17 -10.49
CA GLN A 186 8.05 -7.81 -11.13
C GLN A 186 7.58 -7.05 -12.38
N PRO A 187 7.02 -7.75 -13.39
CA PRO A 187 6.72 -7.18 -14.69
C PRO A 187 5.51 -6.23 -14.63
N ILE A 188 5.79 -4.93 -14.47
CA ILE A 188 4.79 -3.84 -14.45
C ILE A 188 4.72 -3.07 -15.78
N GLY A 189 5.36 -3.58 -16.84
CA GLY A 189 5.40 -2.93 -18.15
C GLY A 189 4.05 -2.80 -18.88
N ASN A 190 3.01 -3.50 -18.41
CA ASN A 190 1.65 -3.44 -18.95
C ASN A 190 0.72 -2.51 -18.13
N TRP A 191 1.22 -1.82 -17.11
CA TRP A 191 0.45 -0.79 -16.41
C TRP A 191 0.11 0.35 -17.36
N ASP A 192 -1.10 0.88 -17.23
CA ASP A 192 -1.51 2.13 -17.85
C ASP A 192 -1.06 3.28 -16.95
N THR A 193 -0.21 4.15 -17.49
CA THR A 193 0.34 5.32 -16.79
C THR A 193 -0.12 6.65 -17.41
N SER A 194 -1.06 6.61 -18.36
CA SER A 194 -1.46 7.77 -19.18
C SER A 194 -2.04 8.94 -18.35
N ASN A 195 -2.62 8.64 -17.19
CA ASN A 195 -3.15 9.62 -16.25
C ASN A 195 -2.16 10.04 -15.14
N VAL A 196 -0.98 9.42 -15.06
CA VAL A 196 -0.01 9.71 -14.00
C VAL A 196 0.67 11.05 -14.29
N THR A 197 0.70 11.93 -13.28
CA THR A 197 1.27 13.28 -13.39
C THR A 197 2.58 13.45 -12.61
N ASP A 198 2.82 12.59 -11.61
CA ASP A 198 3.97 12.63 -10.71
C ASP A 198 4.57 11.23 -10.51
N MET A 199 5.86 11.09 -10.85
CA MET A 199 6.68 9.88 -10.69
C MET A 199 8.01 10.18 -9.97
N ASP A 200 8.07 11.25 -9.18
CA ASP A 200 9.28 11.58 -8.41
C ASP A 200 9.70 10.38 -7.53
N PHE A 201 11.01 10.13 -7.41
CA PHE A 201 11.58 9.04 -6.60
C PHE A 201 11.01 7.62 -6.82
N MET A 202 10.21 7.35 -7.86
CA MET A 202 9.37 6.14 -7.94
C MET A 202 10.15 4.83 -7.73
N PHE A 203 11.36 4.73 -8.31
CA PHE A 203 12.27 3.58 -8.20
C PHE A 203 13.59 3.94 -7.53
N ARG A 204 13.65 5.04 -6.76
CA ARG A 204 14.86 5.43 -6.05
C ARG A 204 15.31 4.28 -5.13
N GLU A 205 16.57 3.87 -5.20
CA GLU A 205 17.15 2.76 -4.44
C GLU A 205 16.41 1.40 -4.60
N ALA A 206 15.59 1.22 -5.65
CA ALA A 206 15.03 -0.08 -6.01
C ALA A 206 16.09 -0.91 -6.75
N THR A 207 17.08 -1.40 -5.99
CA THR A 207 18.35 -1.91 -6.53
C THR A 207 18.19 -3.10 -7.47
N SER A 208 17.20 -3.97 -7.25
CA SER A 208 16.96 -5.17 -8.07
C SER A 208 16.14 -4.90 -9.32
N PHE A 209 15.45 -3.76 -9.41
CA PHE A 209 14.46 -3.51 -10.45
C PHE A 209 15.10 -3.37 -11.84
N ASN A 210 14.66 -4.20 -12.80
CA ASN A 210 15.14 -4.18 -14.19
C ASN A 210 14.11 -4.72 -15.19
N GLN A 211 12.84 -4.37 -15.02
CA GLN A 211 11.75 -4.81 -15.90
C GLN A 211 11.48 -3.79 -17.02
N ASP A 212 11.14 -4.28 -18.20
CA ASP A 212 10.79 -3.45 -19.35
C ASP A 212 9.53 -2.62 -19.07
N MET A 213 9.64 -1.30 -19.29
CA MET A 213 8.58 -0.30 -19.15
C MET A 213 8.50 0.61 -20.39
N SER A 214 9.02 0.15 -21.53
CA SER A 214 9.04 0.89 -22.79
C SER A 214 7.64 1.24 -23.32
N LYS A 215 6.60 0.56 -22.83
CA LYS A 215 5.19 0.78 -23.20
C LYS A 215 4.45 1.79 -22.34
N TRP A 216 5.04 2.26 -21.25
CA TRP A 216 4.40 3.27 -20.40
C TRP A 216 4.16 4.57 -21.19
N ASP A 217 2.94 5.10 -21.07
CA ASP A 217 2.63 6.45 -21.53
C ASP A 217 2.96 7.43 -20.41
N VAL A 218 4.06 8.16 -20.57
CA VAL A 218 4.52 9.18 -19.61
C VAL A 218 4.28 10.60 -20.11
N SER A 219 3.43 10.77 -21.13
CA SER A 219 3.21 12.08 -21.78
C SER A 219 2.54 13.12 -20.87
N SER A 220 1.85 12.68 -19.81
CA SER A 220 1.22 13.53 -18.80
C SER A 220 2.13 13.85 -17.60
N VAL A 221 3.29 13.19 -17.48
CA VAL A 221 4.16 13.30 -16.30
C VAL A 221 4.91 14.64 -16.32
N THR A 222 4.88 15.34 -15.19
CA THR A 222 5.55 16.64 -15.01
C THR A 222 6.77 16.58 -14.10
N ASP A 223 6.85 15.58 -13.21
CA ASP A 223 7.96 15.38 -12.28
C ASP A 223 8.52 13.95 -12.35
N MET A 224 9.82 13.85 -12.55
CA MET A 224 10.63 12.62 -12.55
C MET A 224 11.93 12.82 -11.75
N GLU A 225 12.02 13.77 -10.82
CA GLU A 225 13.22 13.95 -10.02
C GLU A 225 13.58 12.65 -9.29
N TYR A 226 14.87 12.30 -9.32
CA TYR A 226 15.40 11.11 -8.63
C TYR A 226 14.75 9.76 -8.97
N MET A 227 13.93 9.65 -10.02
CA MET A 227 13.10 8.47 -10.32
C MET A 227 13.88 7.14 -10.27
N PHE A 228 15.09 7.09 -10.82
CA PHE A 228 15.99 5.92 -10.85
C PHE A 228 17.29 6.16 -10.07
N LYS A 229 17.36 7.15 -9.17
CA LYS A 229 18.56 7.38 -8.36
C LYS A 229 18.89 6.10 -7.58
N GLY A 230 20.10 5.57 -7.71
CA GLY A 230 20.51 4.36 -7.01
C GLY A 230 19.89 3.04 -7.51
N ALA A 231 19.10 3.03 -8.59
CA ALA A 231 18.56 1.81 -9.19
C ALA A 231 19.67 1.03 -9.94
N LYS A 232 20.43 0.23 -9.20
CA LYS A 232 21.71 -0.36 -9.66
C LYS A 232 21.58 -1.34 -10.83
N ASN A 233 20.47 -2.08 -10.93
CA ASN A 233 20.29 -3.06 -12.01
C ASN A 233 19.56 -2.51 -13.24
N PHE A 234 18.92 -1.35 -13.15
CA PHE A 234 18.04 -0.86 -14.21
C PHE A 234 18.79 -0.54 -15.52
N ASN A 235 18.43 -1.19 -16.63
CA ASN A 235 19.13 -1.04 -17.92
C ASN A 235 18.20 -1.14 -19.14
N GLN A 236 16.96 -0.68 -19.01
CA GLN A 236 15.94 -0.80 -20.06
C GLN A 236 16.01 0.34 -21.09
N ASP A 237 15.42 0.12 -22.27
CA ASP A 237 15.31 1.13 -23.32
C ASP A 237 14.04 1.97 -23.14
N LEU A 238 14.23 3.21 -22.68
CA LEU A 238 13.21 4.22 -22.49
C LEU A 238 13.31 5.36 -23.51
N SER A 239 14.08 5.17 -24.60
CA SER A 239 14.33 6.21 -25.60
C SER A 239 13.08 6.70 -26.34
N LYS A 240 11.99 5.92 -26.29
CA LYS A 240 10.69 6.21 -26.91
C LYS A 240 9.70 6.93 -26.00
N TRP A 241 10.03 7.13 -24.72
CA TRP A 241 9.17 7.86 -23.80
C TRP A 241 8.97 9.31 -24.27
N ASN A 242 7.72 9.75 -24.34
CA ASN A 242 7.38 11.15 -24.59
C ASN A 242 7.52 11.95 -23.29
N VAL A 243 8.68 12.55 -23.06
CA VAL A 243 8.98 13.36 -21.86
C VAL A 243 8.82 14.87 -22.09
N SER A 244 7.97 15.26 -23.05
CA SER A 244 7.81 16.67 -23.43
C SER A 244 7.18 17.56 -22.35
N GLN A 245 6.39 16.99 -21.44
CA GLN A 245 5.76 17.70 -20.32
C GLN A 245 6.59 17.70 -19.03
N VAL A 246 7.70 16.95 -18.98
CA VAL A 246 8.52 16.84 -17.78
C VAL A 246 9.26 18.15 -17.52
N LYS A 247 9.00 18.75 -16.36
CA LYS A 247 9.59 20.01 -15.89
C LYS A 247 10.73 19.76 -14.90
N TYR A 248 10.56 18.76 -14.03
CA TYR A 248 11.52 18.43 -12.99
C TYR A 248 12.10 17.03 -13.25
N PHE A 249 13.41 16.94 -13.46
CA PHE A 249 14.11 15.68 -13.75
C PHE A 249 15.52 15.64 -13.15
N LYS A 250 15.76 16.49 -12.13
CA LYS A 250 17.06 16.57 -11.47
C LYS A 250 17.43 15.20 -10.90
N SER A 251 18.69 14.81 -11.10
CA SER A 251 19.23 13.55 -10.58
C SER A 251 18.44 12.29 -10.99
N PHE A 252 17.69 12.35 -12.10
CA PHE A 252 16.82 11.28 -12.61
C PHE A 252 17.42 9.87 -12.47
N ALA A 253 18.72 9.71 -12.77
CA ALA A 253 19.41 8.43 -12.73
C ALA A 253 20.82 8.52 -12.12
N ILE A 254 21.07 9.44 -11.18
CA ILE A 254 22.37 9.52 -10.51
C ILE A 254 22.64 8.24 -9.71
N ASP A 255 23.88 7.75 -9.71
CA ASP A 255 24.27 6.50 -9.06
C ASP A 255 23.46 5.27 -9.50
N SER A 256 22.77 5.32 -10.65
CA SER A 256 22.09 4.16 -11.25
C SER A 256 23.08 3.21 -11.94
N ASN A 257 22.58 2.21 -12.66
CA ASN A 257 23.41 1.26 -13.40
C ASN A 257 24.45 1.97 -14.31
N PRO A 258 25.77 1.75 -14.08
CA PRO A 258 26.82 2.40 -14.87
C PRO A 258 26.84 1.95 -16.35
N ASN A 259 26.22 0.79 -16.65
CA ASN A 259 26.11 0.25 -18.01
C ASN A 259 24.84 0.72 -18.74
N TRP A 260 24.03 1.59 -18.13
CA TRP A 260 22.81 2.10 -18.78
C TRP A 260 23.15 3.06 -19.92
N LYS A 261 23.03 2.55 -21.14
CA LYS A 261 23.46 3.22 -22.37
C LYS A 261 22.77 4.58 -22.52
N PRO A 262 23.50 5.68 -22.79
CA PRO A 262 22.89 7.00 -22.96
C PRO A 262 21.77 7.03 -24.02
N LYS A 263 21.90 6.27 -25.11
CA LYS A 263 20.89 6.17 -26.17
C LYS A 263 19.58 5.49 -25.73
N HIS A 264 19.58 4.75 -24.63
CA HIS A 264 18.41 4.10 -24.04
C HIS A 264 17.71 4.99 -23.00
N LYS A 265 18.28 6.13 -22.64
CA LYS A 265 17.68 7.06 -21.66
C LYS A 265 16.68 8.00 -22.35
N PRO A 266 15.64 8.47 -21.64
CA PRO A 266 14.73 9.48 -22.17
C PRO A 266 15.48 10.77 -22.51
N LYS A 267 15.02 11.49 -23.54
CA LYS A 267 15.60 12.77 -23.97
C LYS A 267 14.78 13.92 -23.40
N PHE A 268 15.13 14.37 -22.19
CA PHE A 268 14.48 15.52 -21.57
C PHE A 268 14.76 16.81 -22.36
N ASN A 269 13.71 17.59 -22.58
CA ASN A 269 13.86 18.93 -23.13
C ASN A 269 14.53 19.81 -22.07
N ARG A 270 15.66 20.43 -22.41
CA ARG A 270 16.29 21.43 -21.55
C ARG A 270 15.45 22.72 -21.58
N ALA A 271 14.36 22.76 -20.84
CA ALA A 271 13.67 23.99 -20.52
C ALA A 271 14.20 24.50 -19.16
N ILE A 272 15.16 25.43 -19.24
CA ILE A 272 15.63 26.41 -18.24
C ILE A 272 15.57 25.96 -16.77
N SER A 273 16.76 25.62 -16.24
CA SER A 273 17.08 25.47 -14.83
C SER A 273 16.77 26.70 -13.99
#